data_AF-A0ABD0JBW3-F1
#
_entry.id   AF-A0ABD0JBW3-F1
#
_cell.length_a   1.000
_cell.length_b   1.000
_cell.length_c   1.000
_cell.angle_alpha   90.00
_cell.angle_beta   90.00
_cell.angle_gamma   90.00
#
_symmetry.space_group_name_H-M   'P 1'
#
loop_
_entity.id
_entity.type
_entity.pdbx_description
1 polymer ?
#
loop_
_entity_poly.entity_id
_entity_poly.type
_entity_poly.pdbx_seq_one_letter_code
_entity_poly.pdbx_strand_id
1 'polypeptide(L)'
;MFAECGGLLAVVLLPLMFITPIVSQGTPVLSTEGREFLVYPSRVDDLWDRVNLYITTHATRNIMVRVTTPVLPVAYGGVDHTFAVSVDQPRVQEIKTRGTNAARGKLMDAIRVEAEEDIAVFVNNPSDNATGVTSILSRASLGNDYLFPSIQRTFNGQVSICVGNLETVNTVWVTLPSRSNQGGPLLDYKGTVYWPGDTITIRLTSFEFADIRDVTSTADLTGTVIRSETPVSVFSAAVFHKTISSADSKDIVIENIPPKRAWGKKFVVTASPSATPGDSIRVLGKERDVSLEFSFGDRDVIQEPGQFLEKVVAPGTSFTITADKPVEVVQYRYSFTEDSAPFMFLVPHLESYGKEFTVPIIFNEEYVIGSQNYIVLITHACHADRVTIRHRHAPQEKKYVSRLSSWEPVGDGSYVTTQIKVTEGFVTIAMEPSVDPLEDELVVVGGYFFGQGPQKAYAAPLGLHVQDVNPVFSFSLPVDRLRNAPKKEPIVDGHSKLVARGKLPLAFSLDAREVKSRVACHRECWTMPNCLYVAYSKARNADSSDCRLFGPTAQCSGLKDSPGFLLYKLSKYG
;
A
#
# COMPACT_ATOMS: atom_id res chain seq x y z
N MET A 1 60.07 38.91 53.10
CA MET A 1 59.18 39.58 54.07
C MET A 1 57.98 40.12 53.30
N PHE A 2 56.80 40.18 53.91
CA PHE A 2 55.58 40.83 53.38
C PHE A 2 55.86 42.32 53.05
N ALA A 3 55.13 43.04 52.18
CA ALA A 3 54.21 42.75 51.06
C ALA A 3 54.03 44.10 50.27
N GLU A 4 53.00 44.52 49.52
CA GLU A 4 51.65 44.02 49.17
C GLU A 4 51.10 44.77 47.91
N CYS A 5 49.77 44.91 47.76
CA CYS A 5 49.02 45.79 46.84
C CYS A 5 49.01 45.48 45.32
N GLY A 6 47.86 44.99 44.84
CA GLY A 6 47.45 44.96 43.43
C GLY A 6 45.99 44.51 43.31
N GLY A 7 45.10 45.38 42.78
CA GLY A 7 43.66 45.16 42.83
C GLY A 7 43.14 44.08 41.86
N LEU A 8 42.18 43.26 42.31
CA LEU A 8 41.58 42.19 41.51
C LEU A 8 40.41 42.73 40.67
N LEU A 9 40.50 42.65 39.33
CA LEU A 9 39.39 42.98 38.44
C LEU A 9 38.48 41.77 38.25
N ALA A 10 37.24 41.84 38.73
CA ALA A 10 36.29 40.73 38.66
C ALA A 10 35.68 40.58 37.25
N VAL A 11 36.22 39.67 36.45
CA VAL A 11 35.64 39.29 35.14
C VAL A 11 34.46 38.33 35.38
N VAL A 12 33.24 38.81 35.14
CA VAL A 12 32.03 37.98 35.19
C VAL A 12 31.96 37.11 33.93
N LEU A 13 32.35 35.85 34.06
CA LEU A 13 32.16 34.83 33.03
C LEU A 13 30.68 34.43 32.95
N LEU A 14 29.94 35.07 32.03
CA LEU A 14 28.64 34.58 31.59
C LEU A 14 28.82 33.23 30.86
N PRO A 15 28.11 32.16 31.26
CA PRO A 15 28.18 30.90 30.54
C PRO A 15 27.48 31.03 29.19
N LEU A 16 28.20 30.77 28.09
CA LEU A 16 27.55 30.58 26.79
C LEU A 16 26.72 29.29 26.84
N MET A 17 25.41 29.43 26.97
CA MET A 17 24.49 28.35 26.62
C MET A 17 24.61 28.09 25.12
N PHE A 18 25.25 26.98 24.76
CA PHE A 18 25.10 26.42 23.42
C PHE A 18 23.66 25.96 23.25
N ILE A 19 22.84 26.82 22.65
CA ILE A 19 21.51 26.44 22.16
C ILE A 19 21.75 25.50 20.98
N THR A 20 21.79 24.20 21.25
CA THR A 20 21.64 23.20 20.19
C THR A 20 20.28 23.41 19.54
N PRO A 21 20.19 23.43 18.20
CA PRO A 21 18.90 23.46 17.54
C PRO A 21 18.19 22.14 17.85
N ILE A 22 17.22 22.18 18.75
CA ILE A 22 16.25 21.10 18.92
C ILE A 22 15.41 21.10 17.64
N VAL A 23 15.87 20.33 16.64
CA VAL A 23 15.03 19.90 15.54
C VAL A 23 13.85 19.18 16.19
N SER A 24 12.67 19.80 16.11
CA SER A 24 11.44 19.11 16.46
C SER A 24 11.35 17.90 15.53
N GLN A 25 11.50 16.70 16.09
CA GLN A 25 11.17 15.49 15.36
C GLN A 25 9.65 15.50 15.19
N GLY A 26 9.21 16.00 14.03
CA GLY A 26 7.86 15.72 13.51
C GLY A 26 7.64 14.22 13.56
N THR A 27 6.41 13.81 13.86
CA THR A 27 6.06 12.40 14.06
C THR A 27 6.52 11.56 12.86
N PRO A 28 7.54 10.70 13.01
CA PRO A 28 8.36 10.26 11.88
C PRO A 28 7.51 9.63 10.77
N VAL A 29 7.47 10.25 9.60
CA VAL A 29 6.39 10.02 8.64
C VAL A 29 6.54 8.67 7.93
N LEU A 30 5.43 8.01 7.58
CA LEU A 30 5.46 6.77 6.79
C LEU A 30 5.80 7.08 5.33
N SER A 31 6.94 6.59 4.87
CA SER A 31 7.31 6.64 3.46
C SER A 31 8.22 5.50 3.02
N THR A 32 8.02 5.10 1.76
CA THR A 32 8.95 4.25 0.99
C THR A 32 10.06 5.08 0.33
N GLU A 33 10.07 6.40 0.51
CA GLU A 33 11.15 7.29 0.10
C GLU A 33 11.95 7.84 1.29
N GLY A 34 13.22 8.15 1.03
CA GLY A 34 14.18 8.65 2.00
C GLY A 34 15.62 8.35 1.58
N ARG A 35 16.55 8.42 2.54
CA ARG A 35 18.02 8.38 2.25
C ARG A 35 18.76 7.18 2.83
N GLU A 36 18.07 6.35 3.61
CA GLU A 36 18.66 5.16 4.22
C GLU A 36 17.62 4.05 4.36
N PHE A 37 17.99 2.84 3.96
CA PHE A 37 17.11 1.66 3.92
C PHE A 37 17.86 0.42 4.44
N LEU A 38 17.12 -0.48 5.08
CA LEU A 38 17.61 -1.78 5.52
C LEU A 38 16.84 -2.91 4.84
N VAL A 39 17.49 -3.59 3.91
CA VAL A 39 16.93 -4.68 3.09
C VAL A 39 17.28 -6.04 3.71
N TYR A 40 16.27 -6.89 3.85
CA TYR A 40 16.42 -8.28 4.25
C TYR A 40 17.12 -9.09 3.13
N PRO A 41 18.29 -9.71 3.37
CA PRO A 41 18.98 -10.56 2.40
C PRO A 41 18.29 -11.94 2.35
N SER A 42 17.14 -12.01 1.67
CA SER A 42 16.17 -13.10 1.84
C SER A 42 16.77 -14.50 1.74
N ARG A 43 16.56 -15.31 2.79
CA ARG A 43 17.03 -16.70 2.92
C ARG A 43 15.92 -17.74 2.77
N VAL A 44 14.86 -17.37 2.07
CA VAL A 44 13.73 -18.24 1.77
C VAL A 44 14.20 -19.40 0.87
N ASP A 45 13.75 -20.61 1.15
CA ASP A 45 14.32 -21.83 0.52
C ASP A 45 14.13 -21.86 -1.00
N ASP A 46 15.16 -22.41 -1.67
CA ASP A 46 15.34 -22.45 -3.13
C ASP A 46 15.19 -21.09 -3.85
N LEU A 47 15.51 -19.97 -3.18
CA LEU A 47 15.83 -18.71 -3.87
C LEU A 47 17.19 -18.80 -4.57
N TRP A 48 17.37 -17.99 -5.63
CA TRP A 48 18.72 -17.72 -6.15
C TRP A 48 19.55 -16.96 -5.10
N ASP A 49 20.87 -17.13 -5.10
CA ASP A 49 21.83 -16.38 -4.26
C ASP A 49 21.96 -14.88 -4.69
N ARG A 50 20.85 -14.21 -5.00
CA ARG A 50 20.81 -12.78 -5.36
C ARG A 50 19.45 -12.12 -5.19
N VAL A 51 19.47 -10.84 -4.84
CA VAL A 51 18.33 -9.93 -4.86
C VAL A 51 18.58 -8.79 -5.85
N ASN A 52 17.52 -8.28 -6.47
CA ASN A 52 17.60 -7.15 -7.39
C ASN A 52 17.01 -5.91 -6.74
N LEU A 53 17.85 -4.90 -6.49
CA LEU A 53 17.43 -3.59 -6.00
C LEU A 53 17.02 -2.72 -7.20
N TYR A 54 15.80 -2.20 -7.18
CA TYR A 54 15.30 -1.21 -8.13
C TYR A 54 15.22 0.13 -7.41
N ILE A 55 16.00 1.10 -7.89
CA ILE A 55 16.26 2.36 -7.20
C ILE A 55 15.86 3.52 -8.13
N THR A 56 14.96 4.38 -7.65
CA THR A 56 14.42 5.52 -8.39
C THR A 56 14.44 6.77 -7.52
N THR A 57 14.24 7.95 -8.13
CA THR A 57 14.25 9.25 -7.42
C THR A 57 13.56 10.30 -8.28
N HIS A 58 13.09 11.38 -7.66
CA HIS A 58 12.65 12.59 -8.35
C HIS A 58 13.79 13.55 -8.70
N ALA A 59 15.02 13.31 -8.21
CA ALA A 59 16.18 14.17 -8.44
C ALA A 59 16.51 14.32 -9.94
N THR A 60 16.44 15.55 -10.47
CA THR A 60 16.77 15.86 -11.87
C THR A 60 18.28 15.89 -12.15
N ARG A 61 19.09 16.03 -11.09
CA ARG A 61 20.54 15.83 -11.11
C ARG A 61 20.88 14.37 -10.84
N ASN A 62 22.08 13.96 -11.23
CA ASN A 62 22.66 12.72 -10.70
C ASN A 62 22.97 12.92 -9.21
N ILE A 63 22.46 12.00 -8.38
CA ILE A 63 22.71 11.85 -6.96
C ILE A 63 23.52 10.56 -6.74
N MET A 64 24.41 10.55 -5.76
CA MET A 64 25.16 9.34 -5.42
C MET A 64 24.34 8.43 -4.50
N VAL A 65 24.35 7.14 -4.82
CA VAL A 65 23.77 6.07 -4.02
C VAL A 65 24.84 5.02 -3.74
N ARG A 66 24.90 4.54 -2.49
CA ARG A 66 25.81 3.49 -2.03
C ARG A 66 25.01 2.30 -1.49
N VAL A 67 25.44 1.10 -1.84
CA VAL A 67 24.86 -0.17 -1.36
C VAL A 67 25.97 -0.98 -0.70
N THR A 68 25.78 -1.35 0.56
CA THR A 68 26.78 -2.10 1.35
C THR A 68 26.17 -3.28 2.09
N THR A 69 27.00 -4.24 2.48
CA THR A 69 26.72 -5.13 3.62
C THR A 69 27.63 -4.72 4.79
N PRO A 70 27.16 -3.90 5.76
CA PRO A 70 28.05 -3.24 6.71
C PRO A 70 28.87 -4.18 7.61
N VAL A 71 28.37 -5.37 7.92
CA VAL A 71 29.03 -6.35 8.81
C VAL A 71 29.76 -7.46 8.05
N LEU A 72 29.32 -7.83 6.84
CA LEU A 72 30.00 -8.78 5.98
C LEU A 72 30.98 -8.06 5.02
N PRO A 73 32.31 -8.18 5.18
CA PRO A 73 33.26 -7.47 4.31
C PRO A 73 33.30 -8.07 2.90
N VAL A 74 33.63 -7.23 1.91
CA VAL A 74 33.74 -7.63 0.49
C VAL A 74 34.70 -8.82 0.27
N ALA A 75 35.79 -8.90 1.03
CA ALA A 75 36.74 -10.03 1.00
C ALA A 75 36.11 -11.39 1.37
N TYR A 76 35.00 -11.38 2.13
CA TYR A 76 34.21 -12.56 2.49
C TYR A 76 32.92 -12.69 1.66
N GLY A 77 32.80 -11.90 0.59
CA GLY A 77 31.69 -11.89 -0.36
C GLY A 77 30.50 -11.02 0.06
N GLY A 78 30.73 -10.02 0.91
CA GLY A 78 29.82 -8.88 1.02
C GLY A 78 29.92 -7.92 -0.18
N VAL A 79 29.16 -6.83 -0.15
CA VAL A 79 29.15 -5.80 -1.22
C VAL A 79 29.52 -4.42 -0.71
N ASP A 80 30.12 -3.64 -1.60
CA ASP A 80 30.26 -2.18 -1.51
C ASP A 80 30.20 -1.64 -2.94
N HIS A 81 29.05 -1.09 -3.31
CA HIS A 81 28.79 -0.52 -4.63
C HIS A 81 28.40 0.94 -4.48
N THR A 82 28.95 1.80 -5.35
CA THR A 82 28.60 3.22 -5.41
C THR A 82 28.31 3.58 -6.87
N PHE A 83 27.19 4.23 -7.13
CA PHE A 83 26.75 4.61 -8.46
C PHE A 83 25.89 5.87 -8.42
N ALA A 84 25.76 6.54 -9.58
CA ALA A 84 24.81 7.63 -9.75
C ALA A 84 23.41 7.10 -10.06
N VAL A 85 22.38 7.80 -9.58
CA VAL A 85 20.98 7.64 -9.98
C VAL A 85 20.41 9.03 -10.28
N SER A 86 19.44 9.14 -11.18
CA SER A 86 18.61 10.34 -11.35
C SER A 86 17.23 9.96 -11.86
N VAL A 87 16.30 10.91 -11.89
CA VAL A 87 14.94 10.69 -12.37
C VAL A 87 14.91 10.11 -13.78
N ASP A 88 15.80 10.55 -14.69
CA ASP A 88 15.93 10.02 -16.06
C ASP A 88 16.96 8.87 -16.18
N GLN A 89 17.66 8.50 -15.10
CA GLN A 89 18.56 7.32 -15.02
C GLN A 89 18.28 6.49 -13.75
N PRO A 90 17.11 5.83 -13.64
CA PRO A 90 16.83 4.86 -12.58
C PRO A 90 17.74 3.64 -12.70
N ARG A 91 18.00 2.96 -11.57
CA ARG A 91 19.00 1.89 -11.49
C ARG A 91 18.38 0.57 -11.09
N VAL A 92 18.73 -0.50 -11.82
CA VAL A 92 18.65 -1.88 -11.31
C VAL A 92 20.06 -2.29 -10.86
N GLN A 93 20.17 -2.85 -9.66
CA GLN A 93 21.42 -3.37 -9.11
C GLN A 93 21.20 -4.78 -8.55
N GLU A 94 21.74 -5.78 -9.23
CA GLU A 94 21.86 -7.14 -8.68
C GLU A 94 22.85 -7.14 -7.51
N ILE A 95 22.46 -7.73 -6.38
CA ILE A 95 23.27 -7.93 -5.18
C ILE A 95 23.27 -9.43 -4.90
N LYS A 96 24.45 -10.06 -4.87
CA LYS A 96 24.56 -11.48 -4.53
C LYS A 96 24.51 -11.65 -3.02
N THR A 97 23.55 -12.44 -2.54
CA THR A 97 23.44 -12.83 -1.13
C THR A 97 24.39 -14.00 -0.84
N ARG A 98 24.67 -14.31 0.44
CA ARG A 98 25.64 -15.37 0.78
C ARG A 98 25.24 -16.29 1.93
N GLY A 99 24.94 -17.53 1.58
CA GLY A 99 24.90 -18.68 2.49
C GLY A 99 23.60 -19.47 2.37
N THR A 100 23.63 -20.72 2.81
CA THR A 100 22.52 -21.67 2.68
C THR A 100 21.19 -21.11 3.18
N ASN A 101 20.13 -21.25 2.39
CA ASN A 101 18.78 -20.81 2.76
C ASN A 101 18.25 -21.51 4.05
N ALA A 102 18.75 -22.70 4.39
CA ALA A 102 18.47 -23.39 5.65
C ALA A 102 19.06 -22.75 6.93
N ALA A 103 19.76 -21.60 6.85
CA ALA A 103 20.45 -20.98 7.99
C ALA A 103 19.50 -20.22 8.94
N ARG A 104 18.92 -20.94 9.91
CA ARG A 104 18.05 -20.36 10.96
C ARG A 104 18.82 -19.47 11.94
N GLY A 105 18.22 -18.37 12.39
CA GLY A 105 18.74 -17.58 13.51
C GLY A 105 19.20 -16.17 13.15
N LYS A 106 20.50 -15.89 13.24
CA LYS A 106 21.06 -14.55 12.96
C LYS A 106 21.72 -14.52 11.58
N LEU A 107 21.48 -13.43 10.85
CA LEU A 107 22.10 -13.13 9.56
C LEU A 107 22.92 -11.84 9.67
N MET A 108 24.09 -11.82 9.02
CA MET A 108 25.10 -10.75 9.14
C MET A 108 25.34 -10.01 7.80
N ASP A 109 24.62 -10.39 6.75
CA ASP A 109 24.71 -9.88 5.39
C ASP A 109 23.56 -8.92 5.04
N ALA A 110 23.07 -8.17 6.03
CA ALA A 110 22.05 -7.15 5.84
C ALA A 110 22.49 -6.12 4.79
N ILE A 111 21.61 -5.82 3.84
CA ILE A 111 21.91 -4.89 2.74
C ILE A 111 21.44 -3.49 3.15
N ARG A 112 22.38 -2.56 3.28
CA ARG A 112 22.14 -1.15 3.60
C ARG A 112 22.25 -0.33 2.32
N VAL A 113 21.24 0.48 2.02
CA VAL A 113 21.24 1.45 0.91
C VAL A 113 21.27 2.86 1.50
N GLU A 114 22.17 3.71 1.01
CA GLU A 114 22.34 5.12 1.43
C GLU A 114 22.36 6.04 0.20
N ALA A 115 21.81 7.26 0.31
CA ALA A 115 21.74 8.23 -0.77
C ALA A 115 21.94 9.70 -0.31
N GLU A 116 22.37 10.57 -1.22
CA GLU A 116 22.50 12.03 -0.96
C GLU A 116 21.15 12.74 -0.76
N GLU A 117 20.18 12.36 -1.59
CA GLU A 117 18.80 12.88 -1.63
C GLU A 117 17.82 11.71 -1.58
N ASP A 118 16.53 12.01 -1.54
CA ASP A 118 15.51 11.01 -1.30
C ASP A 118 15.31 10.11 -2.56
N ILE A 119 15.31 8.79 -2.32
CA ILE A 119 15.14 7.73 -3.32
C ILE A 119 14.00 6.80 -2.89
N ALA A 120 13.37 6.11 -3.85
CA ALA A 120 12.57 4.92 -3.57
C ALA A 120 13.40 3.65 -3.80
N VAL A 121 13.20 2.62 -2.97
CA VAL A 121 13.85 1.30 -3.13
C VAL A 121 12.78 0.20 -3.15
N PHE A 122 12.78 -0.59 -4.23
CA PHE A 122 12.03 -1.85 -4.32
C PHE A 122 13.01 -3.01 -4.45
N VAL A 123 12.62 -4.19 -3.94
CA VAL A 123 13.47 -5.38 -3.97
C VAL A 123 12.71 -6.52 -4.61
N ASN A 124 13.27 -7.11 -5.67
CA ASN A 124 12.85 -8.43 -6.15
C ASN A 124 13.78 -9.52 -5.61
N ASN A 125 13.18 -10.62 -5.16
CA ASN A 125 13.79 -11.85 -4.70
C ASN A 125 13.43 -12.97 -5.70
N PRO A 126 14.18 -13.10 -6.81
CA PRO A 126 13.86 -14.01 -7.90
C PRO A 126 14.33 -15.46 -7.66
N SER A 127 13.66 -16.43 -8.29
CA SER A 127 14.21 -17.75 -8.57
C SER A 127 13.69 -18.32 -9.90
N ASP A 128 14.17 -19.50 -10.29
CA ASP A 128 13.79 -20.16 -11.55
C ASP A 128 12.27 -20.25 -11.69
N ASN A 129 11.56 -20.57 -10.60
CA ASN A 129 10.10 -20.76 -10.58
C ASN A 129 9.32 -19.77 -9.68
N ALA A 130 9.94 -18.90 -8.89
CA ALA A 130 9.26 -17.92 -8.02
C ALA A 130 9.70 -16.46 -8.25
N THR A 131 8.95 -15.46 -7.76
CA THR A 131 9.41 -14.07 -7.64
C THR A 131 8.73 -13.31 -6.49
N GLY A 132 9.51 -12.73 -5.56
CA GLY A 132 8.96 -11.96 -4.44
C GLY A 132 9.37 -10.49 -4.47
N VAL A 133 8.41 -9.58 -4.62
CA VAL A 133 8.64 -8.13 -4.79
C VAL A 133 8.06 -7.35 -3.62
N THR A 134 8.77 -6.36 -3.09
CA THR A 134 8.24 -5.42 -2.08
C THR A 134 8.87 -4.04 -2.18
N SER A 135 8.15 -3.02 -1.69
CA SER A 135 8.65 -1.66 -1.47
C SER A 135 9.28 -1.53 -0.09
N ILE A 136 10.47 -0.95 0.03
CA ILE A 136 11.21 -0.86 1.29
C ILE A 136 10.88 0.47 2.00
N LEU A 137 10.64 0.39 3.30
CA LEU A 137 10.41 1.54 4.17
C LEU A 137 11.75 2.24 4.47
N SER A 138 11.75 3.57 4.45
CA SER A 138 12.92 4.34 4.87
C SER A 138 13.22 4.16 6.36
N ARG A 139 14.46 4.39 6.78
CA ARG A 139 14.87 4.41 8.20
C ARG A 139 13.96 5.29 9.07
N ALA A 140 13.50 6.43 8.55
CA ALA A 140 12.61 7.33 9.28
C ALA A 140 11.23 6.69 9.53
N SER A 141 10.76 5.83 8.63
CA SER A 141 9.44 5.22 8.68
C SER A 141 9.36 3.94 9.53
N LEU A 142 10.51 3.43 9.96
CA LEU A 142 10.60 2.32 10.91
C LEU A 142 10.07 2.69 12.31
N GLY A 143 9.81 1.69 13.14
CA GLY A 143 9.28 1.87 14.49
C GLY A 143 9.63 0.70 15.40
N ASN A 144 8.98 0.63 16.55
CA ASN A 144 9.33 -0.32 17.62
C ASN A 144 8.12 -1.03 18.25
N ASP A 145 6.91 -0.90 17.68
CA ASP A 145 5.76 -1.74 18.00
C ASP A 145 4.97 -2.05 16.72
N TYR A 146 4.88 -3.34 16.40
CA TYR A 146 4.25 -3.89 15.20
C TYR A 146 3.16 -4.88 15.58
N LEU A 147 2.24 -5.10 14.65
CA LEU A 147 1.36 -6.25 14.61
C LEU A 147 1.65 -6.95 13.28
N PHE A 148 1.99 -8.22 13.30
CA PHE A 148 2.44 -8.92 12.09
C PHE A 148 1.23 -9.38 11.26
N PRO A 149 1.13 -8.99 9.97
CA PRO A 149 0.24 -9.63 9.02
C PRO A 149 0.90 -10.90 8.47
N SER A 150 0.23 -12.02 8.70
CA SER A 150 0.48 -13.27 8.00
C SER A 150 -0.73 -13.59 7.11
N ILE A 151 -0.64 -14.73 6.44
CA ILE A 151 -1.57 -15.21 5.43
C ILE A 151 -2.13 -16.57 5.87
N GLN A 152 -3.42 -16.80 5.63
CA GLN A 152 -3.98 -18.15 5.75
C GLN A 152 -3.60 -18.95 4.50
N ARG A 153 -3.19 -20.20 4.70
CA ARG A 153 -2.64 -21.07 3.65
C ARG A 153 -3.55 -22.27 3.37
N THR A 154 -3.66 -22.65 2.09
CA THR A 154 -4.27 -23.90 1.63
C THR A 154 -3.23 -24.93 1.14
N PHE A 155 -1.94 -24.62 1.28
CA PHE A 155 -0.81 -25.40 0.76
C PHE A 155 0.39 -25.37 1.74
N ASN A 156 1.35 -26.25 1.51
CA ASN A 156 2.63 -26.25 2.24
C ASN A 156 3.55 -25.10 1.79
N GLY A 157 4.44 -24.72 2.69
CA GLY A 157 5.55 -23.76 2.50
C GLY A 157 5.89 -23.12 3.83
N GLN A 158 7.03 -22.44 3.98
CA GLN A 158 7.46 -21.86 5.27
C GLN A 158 7.20 -20.36 5.34
N VAL A 159 6.57 -19.87 6.41
CA VAL A 159 6.50 -18.43 6.75
C VAL A 159 7.62 -18.08 7.73
N SER A 160 8.19 -16.88 7.53
CA SER A 160 9.29 -16.34 8.33
C SER A 160 8.96 -14.92 8.80
N ILE A 161 9.22 -14.64 10.08
CA ILE A 161 9.28 -13.28 10.64
C ILE A 161 10.75 -12.87 10.64
N CYS A 162 11.10 -11.84 9.87
CA CYS A 162 12.48 -11.39 9.73
C CYS A 162 12.62 -9.98 10.31
N VAL A 163 13.42 -9.80 11.36
CA VAL A 163 13.58 -8.52 12.06
C VAL A 163 15.03 -8.02 11.93
N GLY A 164 15.22 -6.91 11.25
CA GLY A 164 16.51 -6.26 11.01
C GLY A 164 16.73 -5.05 11.91
N ASN A 165 17.94 -4.89 12.43
CA ASN A 165 18.30 -3.80 13.33
C ASN A 165 19.36 -2.87 12.72
N LEU A 166 19.18 -1.55 12.86
CA LEU A 166 20.16 -0.54 12.43
C LEU A 166 21.15 -0.17 13.54
N GLU A 167 20.66 0.01 14.76
CA GLU A 167 21.42 0.61 15.87
C GLU A 167 22.39 -0.37 16.55
N THR A 168 23.29 0.13 17.40
CA THR A 168 24.43 -0.64 17.95
C THR A 168 24.04 -1.98 18.60
N VAL A 169 23.11 -1.97 19.56
CA VAL A 169 22.53 -3.17 20.18
C VAL A 169 21.08 -2.89 20.57
N ASN A 170 20.17 -3.83 20.25
CA ASN A 170 18.73 -3.67 20.40
C ASN A 170 18.09 -4.98 20.87
N THR A 171 17.25 -4.94 21.90
CA THR A 171 16.45 -6.09 22.35
C THR A 171 15.07 -6.04 21.70
N VAL A 172 14.67 -7.16 21.11
CA VAL A 172 13.40 -7.37 20.41
C VAL A 172 12.62 -8.48 21.12
N TRP A 173 11.32 -8.29 21.27
CA TRP A 173 10.38 -9.28 21.81
C TRP A 173 9.34 -9.63 20.76
N VAL A 174 9.22 -10.91 20.42
CA VAL A 174 8.25 -11.44 19.45
C VAL A 174 7.26 -12.34 20.19
N THR A 175 6.09 -11.81 20.51
CA THR A 175 5.02 -12.51 21.26
C THR A 175 4.02 -13.14 20.29
N LEU A 176 3.94 -14.47 20.28
CA LEU A 176 3.11 -15.24 19.35
C LEU A 176 1.62 -15.17 19.72
N PRO A 177 0.68 -15.24 18.75
CA PRO A 177 -0.75 -15.18 19.03
C PRO A 177 -1.20 -16.37 19.87
N SER A 178 -1.88 -16.11 20.98
CA SER A 178 -2.36 -17.14 21.92
C SER A 178 -3.58 -17.92 21.43
N ARG A 179 -4.09 -17.65 20.23
CA ARG A 179 -5.29 -18.28 19.66
C ARG A 179 -4.90 -19.39 18.69
N SER A 180 -5.43 -20.59 18.89
CA SER A 180 -5.36 -21.65 17.88
C SER A 180 -6.59 -22.55 17.87
N ASN A 181 -7.48 -22.34 16.90
CA ASN A 181 -8.63 -23.22 16.69
C ASN A 181 -8.28 -24.48 15.88
N GLN A 182 -7.03 -24.65 15.44
CA GLN A 182 -6.56 -25.78 14.62
C GLN A 182 -5.18 -26.34 15.04
N GLY A 183 -4.72 -26.07 16.27
CA GLY A 183 -3.33 -26.26 16.66
C GLY A 183 -2.47 -25.09 16.18
N GLY A 184 -1.74 -24.46 17.10
CA GLY A 184 -1.21 -23.11 16.85
C GLY A 184 0.17 -23.07 16.21
N PRO A 185 0.64 -21.86 15.85
CA PRO A 185 1.93 -21.67 15.23
C PRO A 185 3.06 -22.17 16.14
N LEU A 186 3.89 -23.07 15.60
CA LEU A 186 5.18 -23.43 16.18
C LEU A 186 6.28 -22.72 15.38
N LEU A 187 7.11 -21.93 16.05
CA LEU A 187 8.25 -21.24 15.42
C LEU A 187 9.58 -21.80 15.94
N ASP A 188 10.55 -22.01 15.04
CA ASP A 188 11.96 -22.19 15.39
C ASP A 188 12.65 -20.83 15.40
N TYR A 189 13.39 -20.57 16.48
CA TYR A 189 14.51 -19.65 16.46
C TYR A 189 15.74 -20.33 17.06
N LYS A 190 16.78 -20.51 16.24
CA LYS A 190 18.07 -21.13 16.59
C LYS A 190 17.94 -22.55 17.18
N GLY A 191 17.00 -23.36 16.68
CA GLY A 191 16.76 -24.71 17.18
C GLY A 191 15.91 -24.78 18.45
N THR A 192 15.45 -23.65 18.98
CA THR A 192 14.44 -23.61 20.05
C THR A 192 13.07 -23.46 19.42
N VAL A 193 12.14 -24.37 19.75
CA VAL A 193 10.74 -24.30 19.29
C VAL A 193 9.88 -23.56 20.31
N TYR A 194 9.12 -22.58 19.83
CA TYR A 194 8.21 -21.73 20.60
C TYR A 194 6.75 -22.01 20.25
N TRP A 195 5.87 -21.84 21.24
CA TRP A 195 4.45 -22.22 21.23
C TRP A 195 3.51 -21.00 21.20
N PRO A 196 2.21 -21.19 20.90
CA PRO A 196 1.23 -20.10 20.88
C PRO A 196 1.15 -19.36 22.22
N GLY A 197 1.41 -18.04 22.19
CA GLY A 197 1.51 -17.20 23.40
C GLY A 197 2.92 -17.02 23.96
N ASP A 198 3.92 -17.79 23.52
CA ASP A 198 5.31 -17.59 23.94
C ASP A 198 5.85 -16.23 23.45
N THR A 199 6.90 -15.73 24.12
CA THR A 199 7.64 -14.53 23.69
C THR A 199 9.11 -14.85 23.46
N ILE A 200 9.53 -14.80 22.19
CA ILE A 200 10.92 -14.94 21.78
C ILE A 200 11.64 -13.64 22.11
N THR A 201 12.68 -13.69 22.95
CA THR A 201 13.52 -12.53 23.28
C THR A 201 14.83 -12.61 22.49
N ILE A 202 15.10 -11.58 21.69
CA ILE A 202 16.17 -11.56 20.70
C ILE A 202 17.04 -10.32 20.92
N ARG A 203 18.35 -10.51 21.07
CA ARG A 203 19.32 -9.41 21.15
C ARG A 203 20.06 -9.25 19.83
N LEU A 204 19.69 -8.24 19.05
CA LEU A 204 20.34 -7.87 17.79
C LEU A 204 21.48 -6.88 18.03
N THR A 205 22.46 -6.89 17.14
CA THR A 205 23.48 -5.84 16.99
C THR A 205 23.32 -5.11 15.65
N SER A 206 24.11 -4.07 15.40
CA SER A 206 23.96 -3.21 14.21
C SER A 206 24.10 -4.00 12.91
N PHE A 207 23.14 -3.83 12.01
CA PHE A 207 23.00 -4.52 10.72
C PHE A 207 22.93 -6.06 10.81
N GLU A 208 22.43 -6.59 11.93
CA GLU A 208 21.97 -7.97 12.01
C GLU A 208 20.48 -8.08 11.65
N PHE A 209 20.10 -9.22 11.04
CA PHE A 209 18.72 -9.71 11.05
C PHE A 209 18.58 -10.93 11.98
N ALA A 210 17.41 -11.07 12.60
CA ALA A 210 16.92 -12.35 13.10
C ALA A 210 15.87 -12.90 12.12
N ASP A 211 16.03 -14.17 11.76
CA ASP A 211 15.13 -14.96 10.92
C ASP A 211 14.48 -16.05 11.81
N ILE A 212 13.16 -15.96 11.97
CA ILE A 212 12.32 -16.78 12.85
C ILE A 212 11.29 -17.48 11.98
N ARG A 213 11.28 -18.81 11.92
CA ARG A 213 10.50 -19.54 10.89
C ARG A 213 9.53 -20.53 11.46
N ASP A 214 8.44 -20.78 10.74
CA ASP A 214 7.50 -21.84 11.14
C ASP A 214 8.13 -23.25 11.05
N VAL A 215 7.61 -24.15 11.87
CA VAL A 215 7.99 -25.57 11.91
C VAL A 215 6.90 -26.45 11.27
N THR A 216 5.67 -25.95 11.16
CA THR A 216 4.51 -26.71 10.68
C THR A 216 4.24 -26.55 9.18
N SER A 217 4.86 -25.56 8.52
CA SER A 217 4.60 -25.16 7.13
C SER A 217 3.14 -24.81 6.81
N THR A 218 2.36 -24.43 7.84
CA THR A 218 0.92 -24.12 7.79
C THR A 218 0.48 -22.96 8.70
N ALA A 219 1.42 -22.41 9.49
CA ALA A 219 1.15 -21.49 10.60
C ALA A 219 0.66 -20.08 10.19
N ASP A 220 -0.58 -19.71 10.49
CA ASP A 220 -0.99 -18.30 10.40
C ASP A 220 -0.42 -17.51 11.60
N LEU A 221 0.56 -16.65 11.35
CA LEU A 221 1.25 -15.86 12.38
C LEU A 221 0.56 -14.51 12.65
N THR A 222 -0.64 -14.29 12.12
CA THR A 222 -1.31 -12.99 12.19
C THR A 222 -1.61 -12.61 13.63
N GLY A 223 -1.33 -11.35 13.97
CA GLY A 223 -1.47 -10.86 15.34
C GLY A 223 -0.27 -11.16 16.25
N THR A 224 0.81 -11.76 15.72
CA THR A 224 2.12 -11.75 16.42
C THR A 224 2.52 -10.30 16.71
N VAL A 225 2.87 -10.01 17.96
CA VAL A 225 3.29 -8.67 18.39
C VAL A 225 4.81 -8.61 18.45
N ILE A 226 5.40 -7.67 17.71
CA ILE A 226 6.86 -7.46 17.71
C ILE A 226 7.14 -6.10 18.34
N ARG A 227 7.93 -6.07 19.41
CA ARG A 227 8.37 -4.86 20.11
C ARG A 227 9.88 -4.77 20.21
N SER A 228 10.43 -3.58 20.31
CA SER A 228 11.87 -3.36 20.47
C SER A 228 12.23 -2.13 21.30
N GLU A 229 13.47 -2.08 21.80
CA GLU A 229 14.02 -0.94 22.53
C GLU A 229 14.23 0.28 21.62
N THR A 230 14.68 0.05 20.38
CA THR A 230 14.87 1.07 19.33
C THR A 230 14.31 0.58 17.98
N PRO A 231 14.09 1.47 16.98
CA PRO A 231 13.43 1.08 15.74
C PRO A 231 14.11 -0.07 14.98
N VAL A 232 13.30 -0.95 14.40
CA VAL A 232 13.71 -2.12 13.61
C VAL A 232 13.00 -2.12 12.25
N SER A 233 13.54 -2.82 11.27
CA SER A 233 12.79 -3.17 10.06
C SER A 233 12.19 -4.57 10.24
N VAL A 234 10.91 -4.73 9.92
CA VAL A 234 10.19 -6.02 10.00
C VAL A 234 9.81 -6.45 8.60
N PHE A 235 10.06 -7.71 8.27
CA PHE A 235 9.58 -8.33 7.04
C PHE A 235 8.75 -9.56 7.37
N SER A 236 7.63 -9.70 6.65
CA SER A 236 6.91 -10.96 6.50
C SER A 236 7.45 -11.65 5.25
N ALA A 237 7.71 -12.95 5.29
CA ALA A 237 8.11 -13.73 4.12
C ALA A 237 7.45 -15.10 4.12
N ALA A 238 7.12 -15.64 2.95
CA ALA A 238 6.43 -16.93 2.80
C ALA A 238 6.87 -17.69 1.54
N VAL A 239 7.04 -19.00 1.65
CA VAL A 239 6.99 -19.93 0.49
C VAL A 239 5.56 -20.44 0.33
N PHE A 240 5.16 -20.69 -0.91
CA PHE A 240 4.01 -21.53 -1.26
C PHE A 240 4.45 -22.59 -2.27
N HIS A 241 4.03 -23.84 -2.10
CA HIS A 241 4.14 -24.89 -3.12
C HIS A 241 2.77 -25.19 -3.72
N LYS A 242 2.71 -25.48 -5.03
CA LYS A 242 1.45 -25.77 -5.74
C LYS A 242 0.71 -27.01 -5.23
N THR A 243 1.45 -27.99 -4.70
CA THR A 243 0.87 -29.18 -4.04
C THR A 243 1.70 -29.59 -2.83
N ILE A 244 1.13 -30.45 -1.98
CA ILE A 244 1.81 -31.06 -0.82
C ILE A 244 2.96 -31.99 -1.24
N SER A 245 2.98 -32.48 -2.49
CA SER A 245 3.86 -33.57 -2.96
C SER A 245 4.81 -33.21 -4.11
N SER A 246 4.86 -31.95 -4.55
CA SER A 246 5.73 -31.49 -5.66
C SER A 246 6.49 -30.21 -5.27
N ALA A 247 7.82 -30.28 -5.18
CA ALA A 247 8.64 -29.10 -4.94
C ALA A 247 8.74 -28.18 -6.18
N ASP A 248 8.54 -28.75 -7.37
CA ASP A 248 8.87 -28.16 -8.68
C ASP A 248 8.12 -26.84 -8.96
N SER A 249 6.88 -26.72 -8.50
CA SER A 249 6.05 -25.51 -8.63
C SER A 249 5.93 -24.81 -7.29
N LYS A 250 6.54 -23.63 -7.16
CA LYS A 250 6.48 -22.78 -5.97
C LYS A 250 6.47 -21.30 -6.32
N ASP A 251 6.02 -20.46 -5.40
CA ASP A 251 6.18 -19.01 -5.45
C ASP A 251 6.51 -18.45 -4.06
N ILE A 252 6.94 -17.19 -3.97
CA ILE A 252 7.31 -16.56 -2.70
C ILE A 252 6.70 -15.17 -2.51
N VAL A 253 6.28 -14.89 -1.28
CA VAL A 253 5.87 -13.56 -0.83
C VAL A 253 6.94 -13.01 0.11
N ILE A 254 7.15 -11.70 0.05
CA ILE A 254 7.95 -10.93 1.00
C ILE A 254 7.33 -9.54 1.11
N GLU A 255 7.20 -8.99 2.32
CA GLU A 255 6.69 -7.63 2.54
C GLU A 255 7.36 -6.92 3.70
N ASN A 256 7.74 -5.65 3.51
CA ASN A 256 8.28 -4.81 4.58
C ASN A 256 7.15 -4.18 5.41
N ILE A 257 6.89 -4.75 6.59
CA ILE A 257 5.74 -4.42 7.43
C ILE A 257 5.96 -3.07 8.14
N PRO A 258 4.99 -2.13 8.10
CA PRO A 258 5.07 -0.86 8.79
C PRO A 258 4.66 -0.96 10.27
N PRO A 259 5.17 -0.09 11.15
CA PRO A 259 4.82 -0.11 12.57
C PRO A 259 3.39 0.37 12.79
N LYS A 260 2.73 -0.08 13.88
CA LYS A 260 1.32 0.26 14.22
C LYS A 260 1.01 1.76 14.22
N ARG A 261 2.01 2.60 14.48
CA ARG A 261 1.94 4.07 14.44
C ARG A 261 1.62 4.64 13.05
N ALA A 262 1.89 3.88 11.99
CA ALA A 262 1.74 4.26 10.58
C ALA A 262 0.43 3.78 9.94
N TRP A 263 -0.44 3.11 10.70
CA TRP A 263 -1.70 2.55 10.22
C TRP A 263 -2.75 3.63 9.94
N GLY A 264 -3.49 3.50 8.83
CA GLY A 264 -4.47 4.48 8.34
C GLY A 264 -5.94 4.11 8.61
N LYS A 265 -6.89 4.93 8.15
CA LYS A 265 -8.34 4.73 8.41
C LYS A 265 -9.21 4.51 7.18
N LYS A 266 -8.75 4.89 5.99
CA LYS A 266 -9.53 4.81 4.76
C LYS A 266 -8.72 4.13 3.67
N PHE A 267 -9.33 3.15 3.02
CA PHE A 267 -8.67 2.34 2.01
C PHE A 267 -9.58 2.21 0.80
N VAL A 268 -8.98 2.15 -0.38
CA VAL A 268 -9.66 1.78 -1.62
C VAL A 268 -9.06 0.46 -2.07
N VAL A 269 -9.91 -0.56 -2.16
CA VAL A 269 -9.54 -1.90 -2.57
C VAL A 269 -10.08 -2.13 -3.98
N THR A 270 -9.29 -2.80 -4.79
CA THR A 270 -9.70 -3.27 -6.12
C THR A 270 -9.07 -4.64 -6.34
N ALA A 271 -9.89 -5.61 -6.77
CA ALA A 271 -9.41 -6.91 -7.22
C ALA A 271 -8.28 -6.72 -8.23
N SER A 272 -7.24 -7.55 -8.09
CA SER A 272 -6.08 -7.49 -9.00
C SER A 272 -6.44 -7.95 -10.42
N PRO A 273 -5.73 -7.46 -11.44
CA PRO A 273 -5.95 -7.84 -12.82
C PRO A 273 -5.94 -9.36 -13.02
N SER A 274 -6.84 -9.87 -13.86
CA SER A 274 -7.00 -11.30 -14.16
C SER A 274 -7.27 -12.22 -12.95
N ALA A 275 -7.62 -11.68 -11.77
CA ALA A 275 -7.85 -12.47 -10.57
C ALA A 275 -8.86 -13.60 -10.79
N THR A 276 -8.41 -14.85 -10.58
CA THR A 276 -9.24 -16.05 -10.67
C THR A 276 -8.73 -17.03 -9.60
N PRO A 277 -9.54 -17.41 -8.58
CA PRO A 277 -10.96 -17.13 -8.39
C PRO A 277 -11.28 -15.74 -7.80
N GLY A 278 -10.26 -14.98 -7.38
CA GLY A 278 -10.39 -13.71 -6.67
C GLY A 278 -9.20 -13.48 -5.75
N ASP A 279 -9.28 -12.46 -4.91
CA ASP A 279 -8.27 -12.13 -3.89
C ASP A 279 -8.89 -12.18 -2.47
N SER A 280 -8.08 -12.39 -1.43
CA SER A 280 -8.47 -12.21 -0.02
C SER A 280 -8.01 -10.84 0.49
N ILE A 281 -8.87 -10.18 1.27
CA ILE A 281 -8.57 -8.94 2.00
C ILE A 281 -8.63 -9.21 3.49
N ARG A 282 -7.54 -8.91 4.18
CA ARG A 282 -7.40 -9.06 5.62
C ARG A 282 -7.22 -7.69 6.28
N VAL A 283 -8.08 -7.36 7.23
CA VAL A 283 -8.07 -6.09 7.97
C VAL A 283 -7.68 -6.35 9.42
N LEU A 284 -6.59 -5.76 9.90
CA LEU A 284 -6.05 -5.98 11.25
C LEU A 284 -6.40 -4.83 12.20
N GLY A 285 -6.85 -5.16 13.42
CA GLY A 285 -7.07 -4.18 14.49
C GLY A 285 -5.90 -4.10 15.47
N LYS A 286 -5.39 -2.89 15.72
CA LYS A 286 -4.42 -2.60 16.81
C LYS A 286 -5.07 -2.09 18.12
N GLU A 287 -6.35 -1.75 18.05
CA GLU A 287 -7.16 -1.20 19.14
C GLU A 287 -8.39 -2.08 19.37
N ARG A 288 -9.13 -1.84 20.46
CA ARG A 288 -10.40 -2.52 20.76
C ARG A 288 -11.56 -1.91 19.99
N ASP A 289 -12.57 -2.72 19.71
CA ASP A 289 -13.88 -2.33 19.16
C ASP A 289 -13.76 -1.47 17.89
N VAL A 290 -12.88 -1.85 16.96
CA VAL A 290 -12.70 -1.14 15.69
C VAL A 290 -13.89 -1.43 14.78
N SER A 291 -14.66 -0.40 14.45
CA SER A 291 -15.82 -0.49 13.58
C SER A 291 -15.41 -0.25 12.12
N LEU A 292 -15.82 -1.17 11.24
CA LEU A 292 -15.52 -1.14 9.80
C LEU A 292 -16.81 -0.94 9.00
N GLU A 293 -16.80 -0.01 8.05
CA GLU A 293 -17.85 0.17 7.05
C GLU A 293 -17.29 -0.10 5.63
N PHE A 294 -18.01 -0.90 4.85
CA PHE A 294 -17.69 -1.24 3.47
C PHE A 294 -18.65 -0.54 2.50
N SER A 295 -18.18 -0.04 1.36
CA SER A 295 -19.06 0.71 0.43
C SER A 295 -20.19 -0.12 -0.21
N PHE A 296 -20.08 -1.46 -0.20
CA PHE A 296 -21.16 -2.35 -0.62
C PHE A 296 -22.25 -2.57 0.44
N GLY A 297 -22.11 -1.97 1.64
CA GLY A 297 -23.17 -1.90 2.67
C GLY A 297 -22.89 -2.72 3.94
N ASP A 298 -21.91 -3.63 3.90
CA ASP A 298 -21.46 -4.41 5.05
C ASP A 298 -20.91 -3.53 6.19
N ARG A 299 -21.05 -4.05 7.41
CA ARG A 299 -20.39 -3.55 8.62
C ARG A 299 -19.88 -4.71 9.46
N ASP A 300 -18.69 -4.55 10.01
CA ASP A 300 -18.05 -5.52 10.89
C ASP A 300 -17.36 -4.81 12.06
N VAL A 301 -17.00 -5.56 13.11
CA VAL A 301 -16.26 -5.04 14.28
C VAL A 301 -15.11 -5.98 14.64
N ILE A 302 -13.89 -5.43 14.73
CA ILE A 302 -12.73 -6.12 15.30
C ILE A 302 -12.69 -5.81 16.80
N GLN A 303 -13.01 -6.81 17.64
CA GLN A 303 -13.21 -6.62 19.07
C GLN A 303 -11.91 -6.41 19.86
N GLU A 304 -10.89 -7.24 19.63
CA GLU A 304 -9.62 -7.22 20.36
C GLU A 304 -8.41 -6.94 19.43
N PRO A 305 -7.38 -6.21 19.90
CA PRO A 305 -6.11 -6.06 19.19
C PRO A 305 -5.51 -7.43 18.80
N GLY A 306 -4.94 -7.51 17.60
CA GLY A 306 -4.40 -8.77 17.07
C GLY A 306 -5.46 -9.69 16.44
N GLN A 307 -6.76 -9.40 16.58
CA GLN A 307 -7.74 -9.97 15.68
C GLN A 307 -7.69 -9.31 14.30
N PHE A 308 -8.14 -10.07 13.32
CA PHE A 308 -8.37 -9.62 11.96
C PHE A 308 -9.76 -10.01 11.49
N LEU A 309 -10.26 -9.27 10.52
CA LEU A 309 -11.39 -9.65 9.66
C LEU A 309 -10.82 -10.10 8.31
N GLU A 310 -11.45 -11.09 7.68
CA GLU A 310 -11.13 -11.48 6.30
C GLU A 310 -12.39 -11.50 5.43
N LYS A 311 -12.30 -10.98 4.21
CA LYS A 311 -13.32 -11.07 3.16
C LYS A 311 -12.67 -11.46 1.83
N VAL A 312 -13.33 -12.33 1.07
CA VAL A 312 -12.96 -12.65 -0.32
C VAL A 312 -13.53 -11.57 -1.24
N VAL A 313 -12.74 -11.16 -2.23
CA VAL A 313 -13.09 -10.16 -3.24
C VAL A 313 -13.19 -10.86 -4.60
N ALA A 314 -14.38 -10.76 -5.20
CA ALA A 314 -14.65 -11.32 -6.52
C ALA A 314 -13.85 -10.57 -7.62
N PRO A 315 -13.58 -11.23 -8.77
CA PRO A 315 -12.84 -10.62 -9.87
C PRO A 315 -13.54 -9.35 -10.40
N GLY A 316 -12.76 -8.29 -10.66
CA GLY A 316 -13.28 -7.00 -11.12
C GLY A 316 -13.98 -6.14 -10.05
N THR A 317 -14.16 -6.64 -8.82
CA THR A 317 -14.80 -5.86 -7.74
C THR A 317 -13.86 -4.82 -7.15
N SER A 318 -14.35 -3.58 -6.98
CA SER A 318 -13.68 -2.52 -6.22
C SER A 318 -14.62 -1.90 -5.19
N PHE A 319 -14.07 -1.50 -4.04
CA PHE A 319 -14.83 -0.92 -2.92
C PHE A 319 -13.93 -0.08 -2.00
N THR A 320 -14.55 0.70 -1.10
CA THR A 320 -13.83 1.42 -0.05
C THR A 320 -14.06 0.76 1.32
N ILE A 321 -13.02 0.76 2.16
CA ILE A 321 -13.11 0.42 3.59
C ILE A 321 -12.89 1.71 4.38
N THR A 322 -13.77 1.99 5.35
CA THR A 322 -13.60 3.08 6.33
C THR A 322 -13.64 2.51 7.74
N ALA A 323 -12.66 2.89 8.57
CA ALA A 323 -12.54 2.47 9.97
C ALA A 323 -12.64 3.67 10.93
N ASP A 324 -13.25 3.48 12.11
CA ASP A 324 -13.31 4.51 13.16
C ASP A 324 -11.93 4.75 13.80
N LYS A 325 -11.14 3.69 13.95
CA LYS A 325 -9.76 3.64 14.47
C LYS A 325 -8.80 3.11 13.40
N PRO A 326 -7.48 3.37 13.49
CA PRO A 326 -6.59 3.03 12.40
C PRO A 326 -6.28 1.52 12.35
N VAL A 327 -6.26 0.98 11.14
CA VAL A 327 -6.09 -0.44 10.81
C VAL A 327 -5.00 -0.63 9.76
N GLU A 328 -4.56 -1.86 9.57
CA GLU A 328 -3.78 -2.27 8.40
C GLU A 328 -4.66 -3.15 7.51
N VAL A 329 -4.53 -2.98 6.20
CA VAL A 329 -5.27 -3.75 5.19
C VAL A 329 -4.26 -4.42 4.29
N VAL A 330 -4.38 -5.74 4.17
CA VAL A 330 -3.51 -6.59 3.35
C VAL A 330 -4.36 -7.25 2.27
N GLN A 331 -3.91 -7.16 1.02
CA GLN A 331 -4.51 -7.87 -0.11
C GLN A 331 -3.56 -8.98 -0.52
N TYR A 332 -4.08 -10.19 -0.64
CA TYR A 332 -3.28 -11.36 -0.96
C TYR A 332 -4.09 -12.39 -1.75
N ARG A 333 -3.41 -13.24 -2.53
CA ARG A 333 -4.03 -14.39 -3.17
C ARG A 333 -3.46 -15.67 -2.57
N TYR A 334 -4.34 -16.55 -2.11
CA TYR A 334 -3.95 -17.82 -1.47
C TYR A 334 -3.92 -19.01 -2.44
N SER A 335 -4.51 -18.86 -3.64
CA SER A 335 -4.73 -19.92 -4.61
C SER A 335 -3.56 -20.11 -5.58
N PHE A 336 -2.99 -21.32 -5.60
CA PHE A 336 -1.97 -21.74 -6.55
C PHE A 336 -2.61 -22.67 -7.60
N THR A 337 -2.71 -22.24 -8.84
CA THR A 337 -3.23 -23.03 -9.97
C THR A 337 -2.24 -23.01 -11.13
N GLU A 338 -2.70 -22.90 -12.38
CA GLU A 338 -1.85 -22.64 -13.55
C GLU A 338 -1.93 -21.16 -13.91
N ASP A 339 -3.16 -20.64 -13.98
CA ASP A 339 -3.53 -19.24 -14.22
C ASP A 339 -3.59 -18.38 -12.94
N SER A 340 -3.01 -18.85 -11.83
CA SER A 340 -2.92 -18.10 -10.57
C SER A 340 -1.72 -18.55 -9.76
N ALA A 341 -1.00 -17.58 -9.20
CA ALA A 341 -0.01 -17.80 -8.17
C ALA A 341 -0.26 -16.85 -6.99
N PRO A 342 0.23 -17.18 -5.79
CA PRO A 342 0.11 -16.34 -4.62
C PRO A 342 0.91 -15.04 -4.73
N PHE A 343 0.33 -13.97 -4.22
CA PHE A 343 1.03 -12.72 -3.89
C PHE A 343 0.45 -12.17 -2.58
N MET A 344 1.11 -11.18 -2.02
CA MET A 344 0.61 -10.30 -0.96
C MET A 344 0.99 -8.87 -1.35
N PHE A 345 0.28 -7.88 -0.84
CA PHE A 345 0.78 -6.53 -0.64
C PHE A 345 0.00 -5.79 0.45
N LEU A 346 0.64 -4.76 1.00
CA LEU A 346 0.03 -3.82 1.93
C LEU A 346 -0.80 -2.81 1.13
N VAL A 347 -2.11 -2.77 1.33
CA VAL A 347 -2.99 -1.83 0.61
C VAL A 347 -2.75 -0.43 1.16
N PRO A 348 -2.30 0.55 0.35
CA PRO A 348 -2.07 1.91 0.83
C PRO A 348 -3.37 2.55 1.34
N HIS A 349 -3.30 3.14 2.53
CA HIS A 349 -4.38 3.98 3.03
C HIS A 349 -4.37 5.32 2.28
N LEU A 350 -5.52 5.99 2.16
CA LEU A 350 -5.65 7.20 1.35
C LEU A 350 -4.77 8.35 1.84
N GLU A 351 -4.50 8.41 3.15
CA GLU A 351 -3.59 9.40 3.73
C GLU A 351 -2.09 9.09 3.46
N SER A 352 -1.77 8.02 2.73
CA SER A 352 -0.43 7.65 2.25
C SER A 352 -0.24 7.77 0.72
N TYR A 353 -1.18 8.43 0.02
CA TYR A 353 -1.12 8.63 -1.43
C TYR A 353 -0.18 9.82 -1.78
N GLY A 354 0.55 9.70 -2.88
CA GLY A 354 1.61 10.64 -3.29
C GLY A 354 1.25 11.48 -4.51
N LYS A 355 2.16 12.36 -4.95
CA LYS A 355 2.00 13.19 -6.17
C LYS A 355 2.68 12.61 -7.41
N GLU A 356 3.84 11.98 -7.21
CA GLU A 356 4.58 11.28 -8.25
C GLU A 356 5.11 9.96 -7.66
N PHE A 357 5.25 8.93 -8.50
CA PHE A 357 5.91 7.67 -8.18
C PHE A 357 6.69 7.21 -9.41
N THR A 358 7.84 6.54 -9.24
CA THR A 358 8.46 5.77 -10.33
C THR A 358 8.68 4.33 -9.91
N VAL A 359 7.88 3.42 -10.48
CA VAL A 359 7.85 1.99 -10.14
C VAL A 359 8.61 1.14 -11.18
N PRO A 360 9.22 0.02 -10.77
CA PRO A 360 9.81 -0.96 -11.66
C PRO A 360 8.77 -1.97 -12.17
N ILE A 361 8.92 -2.43 -13.41
CA ILE A 361 8.17 -3.56 -13.97
C ILE A 361 9.10 -4.77 -14.00
N ILE A 362 8.65 -5.91 -13.44
CA ILE A 362 9.56 -6.98 -12.99
C ILE A 362 9.58 -8.18 -13.94
N PHE A 363 8.44 -8.55 -14.54
CA PHE A 363 8.47 -9.49 -15.67
C PHE A 363 8.74 -8.70 -16.96
N ASN A 364 9.64 -9.21 -17.79
CA ASN A 364 9.75 -8.83 -19.19
C ASN A 364 9.04 -9.94 -20.01
N GLU A 365 8.10 -9.56 -20.89
CA GLU A 365 7.23 -10.50 -21.61
C GLU A 365 7.97 -11.32 -22.70
N GLU A 366 9.19 -10.93 -23.09
CA GLU A 366 10.06 -11.67 -24.00
C GLU A 366 10.77 -12.83 -23.28
N TYR A 367 11.28 -12.60 -22.06
CA TYR A 367 11.95 -13.62 -21.26
C TYR A 367 10.99 -14.50 -20.44
N VAL A 368 9.84 -13.96 -20.03
CA VAL A 368 8.79 -14.69 -19.29
C VAL A 368 7.54 -14.78 -20.17
N ILE A 369 7.61 -15.68 -21.15
CA ILE A 369 6.54 -15.86 -22.15
C ILE A 369 5.20 -16.10 -21.46
N GLY A 370 4.18 -15.33 -21.85
CA GLY A 370 2.84 -15.39 -21.25
C GLY A 370 2.68 -14.56 -19.98
N SER A 371 3.71 -13.86 -19.50
CA SER A 371 3.53 -12.87 -18.44
C SER A 371 2.77 -11.63 -18.91
N GLN A 372 2.18 -10.93 -17.94
CA GLN A 372 1.48 -9.67 -18.10
C GLN A 372 1.78 -8.80 -16.88
N ASN A 373 2.16 -7.55 -17.09
CA ASN A 373 2.29 -6.58 -16.00
C ASN A 373 1.21 -5.50 -16.09
N TYR A 374 0.84 -4.97 -14.94
CA TYR A 374 -0.21 -3.99 -14.78
C TYR A 374 0.15 -2.95 -13.72
N ILE A 375 -0.34 -1.74 -13.91
CA ILE A 375 -0.38 -0.70 -12.89
C ILE A 375 -1.85 -0.40 -12.61
N VAL A 376 -2.24 -0.44 -11.35
CA VAL A 376 -3.60 -0.16 -10.90
C VAL A 376 -3.57 1.15 -10.13
N LEU A 377 -4.18 2.18 -10.72
CA LEU A 377 -4.14 3.54 -10.19
C LEU A 377 -5.48 3.93 -9.58
N ILE A 378 -5.39 4.60 -8.44
CA ILE A 378 -6.51 5.06 -7.65
C ILE A 378 -6.32 6.54 -7.35
N THR A 379 -7.36 7.35 -7.54
CA THR A 379 -7.39 8.75 -7.11
C THR A 379 -8.80 9.20 -6.78
N HIS A 380 -8.95 10.39 -6.20
CA HIS A 380 -10.22 11.07 -6.05
C HIS A 380 -10.76 11.44 -7.44
N ALA A 381 -12.06 11.23 -7.67
CA ALA A 381 -12.74 11.36 -8.97
C ALA A 381 -12.55 12.71 -9.69
N CYS A 382 -12.12 13.73 -8.94
CA CYS A 382 -11.95 15.10 -9.36
C CYS A 382 -10.56 15.42 -9.92
N HIS A 383 -9.61 14.49 -9.79
CA HIS A 383 -8.21 14.65 -10.20
C HIS A 383 -7.78 13.60 -11.24
N ALA A 384 -8.74 12.81 -11.74
CA ALA A 384 -8.52 11.65 -12.61
C ALA A 384 -7.95 12.02 -14.01
N ASP A 385 -8.30 13.20 -14.50
CA ASP A 385 -7.80 13.81 -15.74
C ASP A 385 -6.39 14.40 -15.60
N ARG A 386 -5.95 14.69 -14.37
CA ARG A 386 -4.60 15.17 -14.03
C ARG A 386 -3.57 14.03 -13.90
N VAL A 387 -3.99 12.76 -13.85
CA VAL A 387 -3.07 11.63 -13.77
C VAL A 387 -2.41 11.38 -15.12
N THR A 388 -1.09 11.46 -15.14
CA THR A 388 -0.24 11.19 -16.30
C THR A 388 0.65 9.97 -16.06
N ILE A 389 0.91 9.20 -17.11
CA ILE A 389 1.86 8.09 -17.10
C ILE A 389 2.95 8.33 -18.15
N ARG A 390 4.22 8.14 -17.75
CA ARG A 390 5.41 8.16 -18.61
C ARG A 390 6.12 6.81 -18.54
N HIS A 391 5.99 6.02 -19.61
CA HIS A 391 6.72 4.76 -19.77
C HIS A 391 8.18 5.01 -20.14
N ARG A 392 9.11 4.20 -19.62
CA ARG A 392 10.54 4.24 -19.97
C ARG A 392 11.09 2.84 -20.19
N HIS A 393 10.95 2.39 -21.44
CA HIS A 393 11.39 1.10 -21.97
C HIS A 393 12.92 1.04 -22.15
N ALA A 394 13.55 2.16 -22.53
CA ALA A 394 15.00 2.32 -22.59
C ALA A 394 15.41 3.80 -22.42
N PRO A 395 16.67 4.12 -22.04
CA PRO A 395 17.15 5.49 -21.81
C PRO A 395 17.15 6.45 -23.02
N GLN A 396 16.82 5.97 -24.22
CA GLN A 396 16.84 6.77 -25.45
C GLN A 396 15.51 6.78 -26.23
N GLU A 397 14.46 6.11 -25.73
CA GLU A 397 13.16 6.08 -26.42
C GLU A 397 12.26 7.27 -26.05
N LYS A 398 11.32 7.58 -26.95
CA LYS A 398 10.49 8.78 -26.86
C LYS A 398 9.51 8.70 -25.69
N LYS A 399 9.45 9.79 -24.92
CA LYS A 399 8.56 9.97 -23.77
C LYS A 399 7.08 9.96 -24.21
N TYR A 400 6.47 8.79 -24.29
CA TYR A 400 5.02 8.66 -24.39
C TYR A 400 4.40 9.03 -23.04
N VAL A 401 3.81 10.23 -22.98
CA VAL A 401 2.99 10.69 -21.86
C VAL A 401 1.53 10.42 -22.20
N SER A 402 0.94 9.45 -21.52
CA SER A 402 -0.47 9.08 -21.69
C SER A 402 -1.30 9.73 -20.56
N ARG A 403 -2.33 10.49 -20.92
CA ARG A 403 -3.45 10.80 -20.01
C ARG A 403 -4.49 9.68 -20.09
N LEU A 404 -5.12 9.37 -18.97
CA LEU A 404 -5.99 8.21 -18.81
C LEU A 404 -7.47 8.59 -19.00
N SER A 405 -8.11 8.05 -20.03
CA SER A 405 -9.49 8.38 -20.41
C SER A 405 -10.56 7.43 -19.85
N SER A 406 -10.16 6.26 -19.35
CA SER A 406 -11.06 5.23 -18.80
C SER A 406 -10.84 5.09 -17.29
N TRP A 407 -11.87 5.44 -16.52
CA TRP A 407 -11.87 5.41 -15.05
C TRP A 407 -13.18 4.82 -14.54
N GLU A 408 -13.08 3.90 -13.59
CA GLU A 408 -14.23 3.19 -13.01
C GLU A 408 -14.53 3.73 -11.61
N PRO A 409 -15.81 4.03 -11.27
CA PRO A 409 -16.17 4.56 -9.96
C PRO A 409 -16.08 3.48 -8.88
N VAL A 410 -15.44 3.81 -7.75
CA VAL A 410 -15.34 2.91 -6.60
C VAL A 410 -16.34 3.28 -5.51
N GLY A 411 -17.20 2.33 -5.12
CA GLY A 411 -18.15 2.50 -4.03
C GLY A 411 -19.16 3.61 -4.25
N ASP A 412 -19.07 4.69 -3.48
CA ASP A 412 -19.91 5.89 -3.66
C ASP A 412 -19.44 6.78 -4.83
N GLY A 413 -18.30 6.46 -5.44
CA GLY A 413 -17.74 7.18 -6.58
C GLY A 413 -17.02 8.48 -6.26
N SER A 414 -16.74 8.77 -4.99
CA SER A 414 -15.75 9.80 -4.62
C SER A 414 -14.34 9.43 -5.12
N TYR A 415 -14.05 8.13 -5.22
CA TYR A 415 -12.79 7.61 -5.77
C TYR A 415 -13.05 6.89 -7.09
N VAL A 416 -12.02 6.87 -7.93
CA VAL A 416 -11.98 6.11 -9.18
C VAL A 416 -10.74 5.23 -9.23
N THR A 417 -10.87 4.10 -9.91
CA THR A 417 -9.78 3.16 -10.20
C THR A 417 -9.60 3.00 -11.71
N THR A 418 -8.41 2.63 -12.15
CA THR A 418 -8.13 2.23 -13.53
C THR A 418 -6.96 1.25 -13.61
N GLN A 419 -6.98 0.35 -14.59
CA GLN A 419 -5.99 -0.70 -14.76
C GLN A 419 -5.28 -0.51 -16.11
N ILE A 420 -3.95 -0.38 -16.09
CA ILE A 420 -3.12 -0.12 -17.27
C ILE A 420 -2.17 -1.31 -17.47
N LYS A 421 -2.27 -2.03 -18.59
CA LYS A 421 -1.25 -3.03 -18.96
C LYS A 421 0.05 -2.32 -19.33
N VAL A 422 1.18 -2.83 -18.85
CA VAL A 422 2.53 -2.32 -19.13
C VAL A 422 3.47 -3.47 -19.49
N THR A 423 4.46 -3.22 -20.35
CA THR A 423 5.35 -4.29 -20.86
C THR A 423 6.54 -4.53 -19.93
N GLU A 424 7.46 -3.57 -19.81
CA GLU A 424 8.65 -3.68 -18.96
C GLU A 424 9.23 -2.30 -18.57
N GLY A 425 10.40 -2.30 -17.91
CA GLY A 425 11.20 -1.11 -17.63
C GLY A 425 10.77 -0.37 -16.36
N PHE A 426 10.87 0.96 -16.39
CA PHE A 426 10.37 1.83 -15.31
C PHE A 426 9.21 2.67 -15.79
N VAL A 427 8.21 2.86 -14.95
CA VAL A 427 7.04 3.70 -15.26
C VAL A 427 6.91 4.79 -14.20
N THR A 428 6.89 6.05 -14.63
CA THR A 428 6.53 7.18 -13.76
C THR A 428 5.05 7.44 -13.88
N ILE A 429 4.39 7.61 -12.73
CA ILE A 429 3.02 8.10 -12.60
C ILE A 429 3.10 9.46 -11.90
N ALA A 430 2.50 10.49 -12.47
CA ALA A 430 2.59 11.86 -11.94
C ALA A 430 1.24 12.58 -12.03
N MET A 431 0.89 13.32 -10.99
CA MET A 431 -0.16 14.34 -11.05
C MET A 431 0.36 15.58 -11.76
N GLU A 432 -0.23 15.90 -12.91
CA GLU A 432 0.03 17.14 -13.64
C GLU A 432 -0.39 18.34 -12.78
N PRO A 433 0.49 19.34 -12.53
CA PRO A 433 0.22 20.44 -11.60
C PRO A 433 -0.85 21.40 -12.14
N SER A 434 -1.61 22.05 -11.26
CA SER A 434 -2.59 23.07 -11.65
C SER A 434 -1.93 24.44 -11.87
N VAL A 435 -2.72 25.34 -12.45
CA VAL A 435 -2.42 26.78 -12.47
C VAL A 435 -2.72 27.43 -11.11
N ASP A 436 -3.57 26.81 -10.28
CA ASP A 436 -3.82 27.22 -8.90
C ASP A 436 -3.10 26.29 -7.89
N PRO A 437 -2.07 26.77 -7.16
CA PRO A 437 -1.37 25.97 -6.15
C PRO A 437 -2.24 25.43 -5.02
N LEU A 438 -3.40 26.05 -4.75
CA LEU A 438 -4.33 25.58 -3.70
C LEU A 438 -5.07 24.30 -4.10
N GLU A 439 -5.32 24.08 -5.39
CA GLU A 439 -5.82 22.79 -5.87
C GLU A 439 -4.79 21.68 -5.64
N ASP A 440 -3.50 22.01 -5.79
CA ASP A 440 -2.41 21.04 -5.70
C ASP A 440 -2.16 20.55 -4.27
N GLU A 441 -2.61 21.25 -3.22
CA GLU A 441 -2.42 20.79 -1.82
C GLU A 441 -3.09 19.45 -1.52
N LEU A 442 -4.19 19.11 -2.20
CA LEU A 442 -5.03 17.94 -1.91
C LEU A 442 -5.04 16.87 -3.03
N VAL A 443 -4.22 17.07 -4.07
CA VAL A 443 -4.19 16.22 -5.26
C VAL A 443 -3.15 15.11 -5.10
N VAL A 444 -3.64 13.88 -4.99
CA VAL A 444 -2.82 12.67 -4.76
C VAL A 444 -3.32 11.47 -5.58
N VAL A 445 -2.39 10.58 -5.95
CA VAL A 445 -2.61 9.28 -6.61
C VAL A 445 -2.01 8.17 -5.73
N GLY A 446 -2.54 6.95 -5.86
CA GLY A 446 -2.01 5.77 -5.18
C GLY A 446 -2.46 4.50 -5.89
N GLY A 447 -2.34 3.37 -5.20
CA GLY A 447 -2.62 2.04 -5.74
C GLY A 447 -1.39 1.15 -5.71
N TYR A 448 -1.26 0.26 -6.69
CA TYR A 448 -0.22 -0.76 -6.72
C TYR A 448 0.21 -1.11 -8.15
N PHE A 449 1.38 -1.72 -8.27
CA PHE A 449 1.81 -2.39 -9.49
C PHE A 449 1.81 -3.91 -9.26
N PHE A 450 1.42 -4.65 -10.29
CA PHE A 450 1.15 -6.09 -10.24
C PHE A 450 1.71 -6.75 -11.49
N GLY A 451 2.18 -7.98 -11.37
CA GLY A 451 2.49 -8.80 -12.54
C GLY A 451 2.14 -10.24 -12.29
N GLN A 452 1.74 -10.93 -13.35
CA GLN A 452 1.43 -12.35 -13.33
C GLN A 452 2.13 -13.03 -14.52
N GLY A 453 2.68 -14.22 -14.29
CA GLY A 453 3.16 -15.13 -15.33
C GLY A 453 2.68 -16.56 -15.06
N PRO A 454 3.07 -17.53 -15.90
CA PRO A 454 2.75 -18.94 -15.67
C PRO A 454 3.26 -19.36 -14.28
N GLN A 455 2.33 -19.65 -13.36
CA GLN A 455 2.64 -20.06 -11.98
C GLN A 455 3.50 -19.07 -11.16
N LYS A 456 3.54 -17.78 -11.54
CA LYS A 456 4.20 -16.71 -10.76
C LYS A 456 3.33 -15.45 -10.63
N ALA A 457 3.39 -14.76 -9.50
CA ALA A 457 2.76 -13.46 -9.32
C ALA A 457 3.59 -12.54 -8.43
N TYR A 458 3.42 -11.23 -8.60
CA TYR A 458 3.89 -10.24 -7.64
C TYR A 458 2.92 -9.06 -7.56
N ALA A 459 2.90 -8.42 -6.41
CA ALA A 459 2.28 -7.11 -6.21
C ALA A 459 3.17 -6.29 -5.28
N ALA A 460 3.10 -4.97 -5.38
CA ALA A 460 3.62 -4.04 -4.37
C ALA A 460 2.90 -2.69 -4.52
N PRO A 461 2.72 -1.92 -3.44
CA PRO A 461 2.18 -0.55 -3.56
C PRO A 461 3.10 0.30 -4.44
N LEU A 462 2.57 1.32 -5.12
CA LEU A 462 3.41 2.25 -5.91
C LEU A 462 4.50 2.91 -5.06
N GLY A 463 4.19 3.05 -3.78
CA GLY A 463 4.98 3.58 -2.69
C GLY A 463 4.01 3.96 -1.56
N LEU A 464 4.55 4.47 -0.47
CA LEU A 464 3.79 5.07 0.62
C LEU A 464 4.34 6.50 0.81
N HIS A 465 3.46 7.48 0.87
CA HIS A 465 3.76 8.87 1.19
C HIS A 465 2.67 9.43 2.08
N VAL A 466 2.81 9.20 3.39
CA VAL A 466 2.13 10.09 4.33
C VAL A 466 2.84 11.45 4.25
N GLN A 467 2.08 12.54 4.32
CA GLN A 467 2.60 13.88 4.62
C GLN A 467 2.17 14.24 6.05
N ASP A 468 2.78 15.25 6.69
CA ASP A 468 2.34 15.72 8.02
C ASP A 468 0.96 16.41 7.92
N VAL A 469 -0.10 15.62 7.81
CA VAL A 469 -1.48 16.08 7.60
C VAL A 469 -2.27 16.08 8.90
N ASN A 470 -2.38 17.27 9.49
CA ASN A 470 -3.49 17.65 10.38
C ASN A 470 -3.78 19.14 10.11
N PRO A 471 -5.04 19.60 10.15
CA PRO A 471 -6.06 19.14 11.09
C PRO A 471 -7.21 18.30 10.52
N VAL A 472 -7.85 17.58 11.44
CA VAL A 472 -9.15 16.89 11.30
C VAL A 472 -10.23 17.75 10.63
N PHE A 473 -10.80 17.25 9.53
CA PHE A 473 -12.10 17.71 9.02
C PHE A 473 -13.24 16.82 9.50
N SER A 474 -14.12 17.34 10.36
CA SER A 474 -15.34 16.68 10.81
C SER A 474 -16.59 17.39 10.30
N PHE A 475 -17.25 16.82 9.29
CA PHE A 475 -18.57 17.26 8.85
C PHE A 475 -19.66 16.44 9.52
N SER A 476 -20.39 17.06 10.45
CA SER A 476 -21.66 16.54 10.96
C SER A 476 -22.83 17.27 10.28
N LEU A 477 -23.87 16.51 9.89
CA LEU A 477 -25.14 17.04 9.41
C LEU A 477 -26.28 16.53 10.31
N PRO A 478 -27.30 17.36 10.62
CA PRO A 478 -28.43 16.91 11.43
C PRO A 478 -29.22 15.78 10.77
N VAL A 479 -29.65 14.81 11.57
CA VAL A 479 -30.57 13.74 11.16
C VAL A 479 -31.98 14.15 11.56
N ASP A 480 -32.92 14.07 10.60
CA ASP A 480 -34.35 14.18 10.88
C ASP A 480 -35.14 12.99 10.32
N ARG A 481 -36.25 12.64 10.99
CA ARG A 481 -36.92 11.32 10.83
C ARG A 481 -38.22 11.39 10.02
N LEU A 482 -38.50 10.36 9.22
CA LEU A 482 -39.88 9.91 8.91
C LEU A 482 -39.93 8.37 8.70
N ARG A 483 -41.13 7.76 8.70
CA ARG A 483 -41.38 6.29 8.72
C ARG A 483 -42.32 5.84 7.58
N ASN A 484 -42.12 4.58 7.11
CA ASN A 484 -43.09 3.58 6.59
C ASN A 484 -44.07 3.99 5.45
N ALA A 485 -44.48 3.17 4.46
CA ALA A 485 -44.25 1.78 3.97
C ALA A 485 -44.88 1.72 2.52
N PRO A 486 -45.06 0.58 1.79
CA PRO A 486 -44.62 -0.83 1.94
C PRO A 486 -43.84 -1.38 0.70
N LYS A 487 -43.68 -2.71 0.59
CA LYS A 487 -43.09 -3.45 -0.57
C LYS A 487 -44.14 -3.62 -1.71
N LYS A 488 -43.86 -4.14 -2.93
CA LYS A 488 -42.81 -5.07 -3.43
C LYS A 488 -42.78 -5.09 -4.97
N GLU A 489 -41.60 -5.19 -5.61
CA GLU A 489 -41.26 -6.05 -6.79
C GLU A 489 -39.85 -5.74 -7.34
N PRO A 490 -39.18 -6.66 -8.06
CA PRO A 490 -37.71 -6.67 -8.17
C PRO A 490 -37.13 -5.74 -9.25
N ILE A 491 -36.08 -5.02 -8.85
CA ILE A 491 -35.11 -4.29 -9.70
C ILE A 491 -33.75 -4.49 -9.01
N VAL A 492 -32.63 -4.43 -9.75
CA VAL A 492 -31.26 -4.43 -9.19
C VAL A 492 -31.18 -3.44 -8.02
N ASP A 493 -30.74 -3.92 -6.86
CA ASP A 493 -30.85 -3.17 -5.60
C ASP A 493 -29.94 -1.93 -5.59
N GLY A 494 -30.46 -0.82 -5.06
CA GLY A 494 -29.75 0.46 -4.99
C GLY A 494 -30.63 1.56 -4.41
N HIS A 495 -30.01 2.60 -3.87
CA HIS A 495 -30.73 3.71 -3.24
C HIS A 495 -30.38 5.06 -3.88
N SER A 496 -31.38 5.92 -4.07
CA SER A 496 -31.22 7.24 -4.67
C SER A 496 -31.46 8.36 -3.66
N LYS A 497 -30.43 9.13 -3.31
CA LYS A 497 -30.52 10.27 -2.39
C LYS A 497 -30.68 11.56 -3.19
N LEU A 498 -31.70 12.37 -2.90
CA LEU A 498 -31.80 13.73 -3.45
C LEU A 498 -30.67 14.58 -2.84
N VAL A 499 -29.82 15.15 -3.68
CA VAL A 499 -28.66 15.97 -3.27
C VAL A 499 -28.82 17.45 -3.61
N ALA A 500 -29.58 17.82 -4.64
CA ALA A 500 -29.90 19.22 -4.94
C ALA A 500 -31.28 19.40 -5.60
N ARG A 501 -31.82 20.62 -5.50
CA ARG A 501 -33.08 21.05 -6.14
C ARG A 501 -32.82 22.33 -6.94
N GLY A 502 -33.37 22.42 -8.15
CA GLY A 502 -33.20 23.58 -9.03
C GLY A 502 -31.75 23.79 -9.50
N LYS A 503 -30.92 22.76 -9.44
CA LYS A 503 -29.49 22.80 -9.78
C LYS A 503 -29.13 21.64 -10.71
N LEU A 504 -28.13 21.85 -11.56
CA LEU A 504 -27.41 20.81 -12.32
C LEU A 504 -25.91 20.87 -12.02
N PRO A 505 -25.17 19.75 -12.15
CA PRO A 505 -23.72 19.78 -12.27
C PRO A 505 -23.28 20.72 -13.40
N LEU A 506 -22.12 21.34 -13.23
CA LEU A 506 -21.43 22.03 -14.32
C LEU A 506 -20.73 21.04 -15.27
N ALA A 507 -20.37 19.85 -14.78
CA ALA A 507 -19.85 18.74 -15.57
C ALA A 507 -20.74 18.42 -16.79
N PHE A 508 -20.12 17.92 -17.85
CA PHE A 508 -20.84 17.36 -18.98
C PHE A 508 -21.66 16.14 -18.53
N SER A 509 -22.89 16.05 -19.03
CA SER A 509 -23.70 14.84 -18.90
C SER A 509 -23.11 13.73 -19.76
N LEU A 510 -22.99 12.52 -19.21
CA LEU A 510 -22.72 11.30 -19.95
C LEU A 510 -23.76 11.07 -21.05
N ASP A 511 -25.01 11.42 -20.76
CA ASP A 511 -26.14 11.36 -21.69
C ASP A 511 -27.26 12.32 -21.26
N ALA A 512 -28.06 12.79 -22.21
CA ALA A 512 -29.22 13.65 -22.01
C ALA A 512 -30.35 13.23 -22.95
N ARG A 513 -31.48 12.80 -22.39
CA ARG A 513 -32.58 12.16 -23.13
C ARG A 513 -33.96 12.49 -22.54
N GLU A 514 -35.00 12.25 -23.33
CA GLU A 514 -36.39 12.33 -22.87
C GLU A 514 -36.88 11.00 -22.31
N VAL A 515 -37.58 11.04 -21.17
CA VAL A 515 -38.15 9.84 -20.51
C VAL A 515 -39.54 10.09 -19.95
N LYS A 516 -40.33 9.03 -19.81
CA LYS A 516 -41.73 9.10 -19.31
C LYS A 516 -41.86 9.25 -17.78
N SER A 517 -40.79 9.01 -17.02
CA SER A 517 -40.80 9.17 -15.55
C SER A 517 -39.39 9.23 -14.93
N ARG A 518 -39.31 9.70 -13.68
CA ARG A 518 -38.08 9.62 -12.87
C ARG A 518 -37.57 8.18 -12.74
N VAL A 519 -38.45 7.19 -12.60
CA VAL A 519 -38.04 5.78 -12.44
C VAL A 519 -37.39 5.26 -13.73
N ALA A 520 -37.89 5.66 -14.90
CA ALA A 520 -37.21 5.40 -16.16
C ALA A 520 -35.83 6.09 -16.20
N CYS A 521 -35.76 7.38 -15.82
CA CYS A 521 -34.49 8.11 -15.77
C CYS A 521 -33.41 7.42 -14.91
N HIS A 522 -33.79 6.89 -13.75
CA HIS A 522 -32.86 6.15 -12.89
C HIS A 522 -32.46 4.80 -13.51
N ARG A 523 -33.37 4.09 -14.20
CA ARG A 523 -33.06 2.82 -14.89
C ARG A 523 -31.97 2.97 -15.95
N GLU A 524 -32.00 4.05 -16.73
CA GLU A 524 -30.95 4.34 -17.73
C GLU A 524 -29.59 4.65 -17.08
N CYS A 525 -29.57 5.20 -15.86
CA CYS A 525 -28.33 5.37 -15.10
C CYS A 525 -27.86 4.06 -14.44
N TRP A 526 -28.79 3.18 -14.05
CA TRP A 526 -28.44 1.86 -13.52
C TRP A 526 -27.76 0.99 -14.58
N THR A 527 -28.20 1.03 -15.84
CA THR A 527 -27.59 0.28 -16.97
C THR A 527 -26.25 0.85 -17.46
N MET A 528 -25.91 2.11 -17.17
CA MET A 528 -24.60 2.70 -17.50
C MET A 528 -23.58 2.49 -16.36
N PRO A 529 -22.45 1.78 -16.56
CA PRO A 529 -21.50 1.49 -15.48
C PRO A 529 -21.01 2.73 -14.72
N ASN A 530 -20.64 3.77 -15.46
CA ASN A 530 -20.06 5.02 -14.94
C ASN A 530 -21.10 6.07 -14.48
N CYS A 531 -22.41 5.82 -14.59
CA CYS A 531 -23.43 6.79 -14.18
C CYS A 531 -23.74 6.70 -12.68
N LEU A 532 -23.61 7.84 -11.99
CA LEU A 532 -23.81 7.97 -10.55
C LEU A 532 -24.80 9.07 -10.16
N TYR A 533 -24.98 10.08 -11.01
CA TYR A 533 -25.88 11.20 -10.73
C TYR A 533 -26.96 11.30 -11.79
N VAL A 534 -28.20 11.47 -11.34
CA VAL A 534 -29.39 11.59 -12.18
C VAL A 534 -30.05 12.93 -11.91
N ALA A 535 -30.10 13.79 -12.92
CA ALA A 535 -30.95 14.97 -12.88
C ALA A 535 -32.23 14.73 -13.68
N TYR A 536 -33.37 14.96 -13.04
CA TYR A 536 -34.68 14.76 -13.64
C TYR A 536 -35.52 16.04 -13.50
N SER A 537 -36.10 16.52 -14.61
CA SER A 537 -37.05 17.63 -14.63
C SER A 537 -38.37 17.18 -15.24
N LYS A 538 -39.45 17.22 -14.44
CA LYS A 538 -40.79 16.95 -14.96
C LYS A 538 -41.34 18.21 -15.63
N ALA A 539 -41.47 18.18 -16.95
CA ALA A 539 -42.22 19.19 -17.69
C ALA A 539 -43.67 19.26 -17.18
N ARG A 540 -44.23 20.47 -17.00
CA ARG A 540 -45.58 20.62 -16.44
C ARG A 540 -46.68 20.16 -17.40
N ASN A 541 -46.47 20.36 -18.70
CA ASN A 541 -47.47 20.18 -19.77
C ASN A 541 -46.96 19.36 -20.98
N ALA A 542 -46.09 18.36 -20.79
CA ALA A 542 -45.58 17.52 -21.88
C ALA A 542 -45.56 16.03 -21.51
N ASP A 543 -45.66 15.17 -22.53
CA ASP A 543 -45.65 13.70 -22.39
C ASP A 543 -44.27 13.11 -22.06
N SER A 544 -43.23 13.95 -22.09
CA SER A 544 -41.85 13.62 -21.76
C SER A 544 -41.28 14.50 -20.64
N SER A 545 -40.16 14.06 -20.08
CA SER A 545 -39.43 14.74 -19.02
C SER A 545 -37.92 14.64 -19.30
N ASP A 546 -37.20 15.74 -19.06
CA ASP A 546 -35.75 15.82 -19.31
C ASP A 546 -35.00 14.99 -18.26
N CYS A 547 -34.16 14.07 -18.74
CA CYS A 547 -33.33 13.18 -17.97
C CYS A 547 -31.87 13.35 -18.37
N ARG A 548 -31.01 13.73 -17.41
CA ARG A 548 -29.57 13.91 -17.64
C ARG A 548 -28.77 13.07 -16.67
N LEU A 549 -27.82 12.35 -17.23
CA LEU A 549 -27.01 11.34 -16.57
C LEU A 549 -25.59 11.89 -16.43
N PHE A 550 -24.99 11.79 -15.24
CA PHE A 550 -23.64 12.29 -14.99
C PHE A 550 -22.80 11.28 -14.21
N GLY A 551 -21.49 11.30 -14.48
CA GLY A 551 -20.51 10.45 -13.81
C GLY A 551 -19.92 11.07 -12.54
N PRO A 552 -18.82 10.50 -12.02
CA PRO A 552 -18.17 10.91 -10.77
C PRO A 552 -17.83 12.40 -10.68
N THR A 553 -17.33 12.99 -11.77
CA THR A 553 -16.88 14.40 -11.87
C THR A 553 -17.98 15.44 -11.56
N ALA A 554 -19.25 15.03 -11.60
CA ALA A 554 -20.36 15.86 -11.13
C ALA A 554 -20.21 16.29 -9.65
N GLN A 555 -19.53 15.49 -8.82
CA GLN A 555 -19.30 15.77 -7.39
C GLN A 555 -18.48 17.04 -7.14
N CYS A 556 -17.60 17.42 -8.08
CA CYS A 556 -16.62 18.50 -7.92
C CYS A 556 -16.82 19.66 -8.89
N SER A 557 -17.52 19.45 -10.01
CA SER A 557 -17.73 20.51 -11.02
C SER A 557 -18.43 21.78 -10.49
N GLY A 558 -19.07 21.71 -9.32
CA GLY A 558 -19.96 22.75 -8.82
C GLY A 558 -21.37 22.64 -9.44
N LEU A 559 -22.26 23.55 -9.03
CA LEU A 559 -23.69 23.50 -9.36
C LEU A 559 -24.20 24.80 -9.99
N LYS A 560 -24.63 24.73 -11.26
CA LYS A 560 -25.35 25.81 -11.95
C LYS A 560 -26.84 25.77 -11.63
N ASP A 561 -27.48 26.94 -11.63
CA ASP A 561 -28.93 27.04 -11.54
C ASP A 561 -29.62 26.46 -12.77
N SER A 562 -30.62 25.62 -12.50
CA SER A 562 -31.44 24.95 -13.51
C SER A 562 -32.82 24.65 -12.88
N PRO A 563 -33.73 25.65 -12.83
CA PRO A 563 -35.02 25.51 -12.18
C PRO A 563 -35.84 24.34 -12.73
N GLY A 564 -36.52 23.61 -11.84
CA GLY A 564 -37.32 22.43 -12.19
C GLY A 564 -36.59 21.09 -12.10
N PHE A 565 -35.26 21.05 -12.18
CA PHE A 565 -34.50 19.81 -11.99
C PHE A 565 -34.42 19.39 -10.52
N LEU A 566 -34.43 18.07 -10.32
CA LEU A 566 -34.10 17.40 -9.07
C LEU A 566 -32.88 16.50 -9.33
N LEU A 567 -31.79 16.76 -8.61
CA LEU A 567 -30.52 16.04 -8.75
C LEU A 567 -30.42 14.97 -7.65
N TYR A 568 -30.26 13.72 -8.07
CA TYR A 568 -30.12 12.55 -7.21
C TYR A 568 -28.71 11.96 -7.37
N LYS A 569 -28.06 11.60 -6.26
CA LYS A 569 -26.93 10.65 -6.28
C LYS A 569 -27.50 9.24 -6.14
N LEU A 570 -27.06 8.32 -6.98
CA LEU A 570 -27.34 6.89 -6.88
C LEU A 570 -26.19 6.20 -6.15
N SER A 571 -26.55 5.34 -5.20
CA SER A 571 -25.68 4.29 -4.70
C SER A 571 -26.15 2.98 -5.33
N LYS A 572 -25.32 2.35 -6.15
CA LYS A 572 -25.55 1.00 -6.64
C LYS A 572 -24.98 0.03 -5.59
N TYR A 573 -25.72 -1.02 -5.24
CA TYR A 573 -25.08 -2.18 -4.61
C TYR A 573 -24.48 -3.05 -5.74
N GLY A 574 -23.36 -3.71 -5.45
CA GLY A 574 -22.69 -4.65 -6.37
C GLY A 574 -23.31 -6.04 -6.28
#